data_AF-A0AAI8ML56-F1
#
_entry.id   AF-A0AAI8ML56-F1
#
_cell.length_a   1.000
_cell.length_b   1.000
_cell.length_c   1.000
_cell.angle_alpha   90.00
_cell.angle_beta   90.00
_cell.angle_gamma   90.00
#
_symmetry.space_group_name_H-M   'P 1'
#
loop_
_entity.id
_entity.type
_entity.pdbx_description
1 polymer ?
#
loop_
_entity_poly.entity_id
_entity_poly.type
_entity_poly.pdbx_seq_one_letter_code
_entity_poly.pdbx_strand_id
1 'polypeptide(L)'
;MGIEHILLTRLPLQDKTPTYVTLQNALNQFYTPLYIFNRDEFIGFFNDLGYELYDEWKDPFDGSNIPFHRDISALCWSGLYFRRKQQ
;
A
#
# COMPACT_ATOMS: atom_id res chain seq x y z
N MET A 1 -22.66 -11.53 10.97
CA MET A 1 -21.48 -12.04 10.24
C MET A 1 -21.05 -10.94 9.29
N GLY A 2 -20.02 -10.19 9.66
CA GLY A 2 -19.44 -9.14 8.83
C GLY A 2 -18.19 -9.64 8.11
N ILE A 3 -17.47 -8.72 7.46
CA ILE A 3 -16.13 -9.01 6.97
C ILE A 3 -15.20 -9.11 8.18
N GLU A 4 -14.60 -10.27 8.39
CA GLU A 4 -13.67 -10.53 9.51
C GLU A 4 -12.21 -10.35 9.10
N HIS A 5 -11.91 -10.59 7.82
CA HIS A 5 -10.55 -10.65 7.28
C HIS A 5 -10.48 -9.85 5.98
N ILE A 6 -9.46 -9.02 5.84
CA ILE A 6 -9.17 -8.26 4.62
C ILE A 6 -7.74 -8.56 4.21
N LEU A 7 -7.58 -9.08 3.00
CA LEU A 7 -6.29 -9.40 2.41
C LEU A 7 -6.04 -8.47 1.22
N LEU A 8 -4.97 -7.69 1.29
CA LEU A 8 -4.48 -6.85 0.20
C LEU A 8 -3.14 -7.42 -0.22
N THR A 9 -3.02 -7.92 -1.43
CA THR A 9 -1.84 -8.70 -1.83
C THR A 9 -0.72 -7.83 -2.39
N ARG A 10 -1.06 -6.65 -2.93
CA ARG A 10 -0.17 -5.82 -3.75
C ARG A 10 -0.52 -4.34 -3.55
N LEU A 11 0.23 -3.65 -2.70
CA LEU A 11 -0.03 -2.26 -2.34
C LEU A 11 1.27 -1.43 -2.25
N PRO A 12 1.44 -0.36 -3.05
CA PRO A 12 2.57 0.55 -2.90
C PRO A 12 2.45 1.40 -1.64
N LEU A 13 3.37 1.21 -0.70
CA LEU A 13 3.45 1.95 0.56
C LEU A 13 4.81 2.65 0.71
N GLN A 14 4.81 3.81 1.36
CA GLN A 14 6.02 4.53 1.82
C GLN A 14 5.74 5.27 3.14
N ASP A 15 6.80 5.68 3.84
CA ASP A 15 6.70 6.19 5.22
C ASP A 15 7.08 7.68 5.38
N LYS A 16 7.41 8.39 4.29
CA LYS A 16 8.09 9.69 4.33
C LYS A 16 7.19 10.89 4.08
N THR A 17 6.18 10.75 3.22
CA THR A 17 5.30 11.85 2.79
C THR A 17 3.83 11.44 2.89
N PRO A 18 2.85 12.36 2.89
CA PRO A 18 1.44 11.99 2.73
C PRO A 18 1.18 11.24 1.43
N THR A 19 0.06 10.50 1.35
CA THR A 19 -0.38 9.78 0.15
C THR A 19 -0.40 10.70 -1.08
N TYR A 20 0.08 10.19 -2.22
CA TYR A 20 0.11 10.95 -3.48
C TYR A 20 -0.19 10.06 -4.69
N VAL A 21 -0.42 10.70 -5.83
CA VAL A 21 -0.62 10.02 -7.13
C VAL A 21 0.59 10.29 -8.02
N THR A 22 1.07 9.24 -8.67
CA THR A 22 2.10 9.30 -9.72
C THR A 22 1.62 8.58 -10.98
N LEU A 23 2.45 8.54 -12.01
CA LEU A 23 2.23 7.75 -13.22
C LEU A 23 3.11 6.50 -13.19
N GLN A 24 2.50 5.33 -13.33
CA GLN A 24 3.20 4.07 -13.53
C GLN A 24 3.32 3.80 -15.03
N ASN A 25 4.56 3.60 -15.49
CA ASN A 25 4.80 3.10 -16.84
C ASN A 25 4.38 1.62 -16.91
N ALA A 26 3.40 1.31 -17.76
CA ALA A 26 2.96 -0.04 -18.04
C ALA A 26 3.63 -0.53 -19.33
N LEU A 27 4.75 -1.26 -19.18
CA LEU A 27 5.44 -1.97 -20.26
C LEU A 27 5.86 -1.07 -21.45
N ASN A 28 6.16 0.20 -21.19
CA ASN A 28 6.47 1.23 -22.19
C ASN A 28 5.35 1.47 -23.23
N GLN A 29 4.12 1.07 -22.93
CA GLN A 29 2.99 1.23 -23.84
C GLN A 29 2.11 2.43 -23.46
N PHE A 30 1.85 2.60 -22.17
CA PHE A 30 1.02 3.68 -21.64
C PHE A 30 1.37 3.96 -20.18
N TYR A 31 0.83 5.06 -19.66
CA TYR A 31 0.96 5.45 -18.27
C TYR A 31 -0.39 5.33 -17.58
N THR A 32 -0.39 4.69 -16.41
CA THR A 32 -1.57 4.62 -15.54
C THR A 32 -1.38 5.47 -14.30
N PRO A 33 -2.40 6.19 -13.82
CA PRO A 33 -2.35 6.79 -12.49
C PRO A 33 -2.18 5.69 -11.44
N LEU A 34 -1.27 5.91 -10.49
CA LEU A 34 -1.00 5.00 -9.39
C LEU A 34 -0.94 5.80 -8.10
N TYR A 35 -1.73 5.39 -7.11
CA TYR A 35 -1.56 5.88 -5.74
C TYR A 35 -0.31 5.25 -5.13
N ILE A 36 0.50 6.07 -4.46
CA ILE A 36 1.48 5.60 -3.50
C ILE A 36 1.00 6.05 -2.13
N PHE A 37 0.62 5.10 -1.28
CA PHE A 37 0.03 5.42 0.02
C PHE A 37 1.10 5.70 1.06
N ASN A 38 0.82 6.65 1.95
CA ASN A 38 1.52 6.69 3.22
C ASN A 38 1.07 5.49 4.06
N ARG A 39 2.03 4.73 4.60
CA ARG A 39 1.75 3.52 5.35
C ARG A 39 0.87 3.76 6.58
N ASP A 40 1.18 4.78 7.37
CA ASP A 40 0.47 5.08 8.62
C ASP A 40 -0.94 5.62 8.35
N GLU A 41 -1.11 6.47 7.31
CA GLU A 41 -2.43 6.91 6.86
C GLU A 41 -3.30 5.72 6.43
N PHE A 42 -2.73 4.80 5.64
CA PHE A 42 -3.45 3.64 5.11
C PHE A 42 -3.86 2.67 6.21
N ILE A 43 -2.95 2.34 7.13
CA ILE A 43 -3.25 1.48 8.28
C ILE A 43 -4.22 2.18 9.23
N GLY A 44 -4.05 3.48 9.45
CA GLY A 44 -4.95 4.32 10.26
C GLY A 44 -6.40 4.24 9.79
N PHE A 45 -6.62 4.33 8.47
CA PHE A 45 -7.94 4.17 7.87
C PHE A 45 -8.61 2.84 8.25
N PHE A 46 -7.89 1.71 8.17
CA PHE A 46 -8.44 0.41 8.58
C PHE A 46 -8.62 0.30 10.10
N ASN A 47 -7.73 0.92 10.88
CA ASN A 47 -7.84 0.98 12.33
C ASN A 47 -9.13 1.68 12.78
N ASP A 48 -9.48 2.81 12.15
CA ASP A 48 -10.69 3.58 12.42
C ASP A 48 -11.97 2.82 12.03
N LEU A 49 -11.87 1.93 11.04
CA LEU A 49 -12.95 1.02 10.64
C LEU A 49 -13.11 -0.20 11.57
N GLY A 50 -12.28 -0.33 12.61
CA GLY A 50 -12.33 -1.42 13.58
C GLY A 50 -11.58 -2.68 13.15
N TYR A 51 -10.60 -2.55 12.25
CA TYR A 51 -9.66 -3.62 11.93
C TYR A 51 -8.30 -3.36 12.60
N GLU A 52 -7.51 -4.40 12.77
CA GLU A 52 -6.11 -4.33 13.21
C GLU A 52 -5.24 -4.96 12.12
N LEU A 53 -4.06 -4.38 11.86
CA LEU A 53 -3.07 -5.01 11.01
C LEU A 53 -2.53 -6.25 11.74
N TYR A 54 -2.76 -7.42 11.18
CA TYR A 54 -2.33 -8.69 11.74
C TYR A 54 -0.99 -9.16 11.14
N ASP A 55 -0.79 -8.96 9.84
CA ASP A 55 0.46 -9.32 9.16
C ASP A 55 0.77 -8.39 7.98
N GLU A 56 2.05 -8.24 7.66
CA GLU A 56 2.58 -7.50 6.51
C GLU A 56 3.76 -8.25 5.90
N TRP A 57 3.78 -8.37 4.57
CA TRP A 57 4.90 -8.93 3.84
C TRP A 57 5.28 -8.06 2.64
N LYS A 58 6.47 -8.30 2.09
CA LYS A 58 6.91 -7.67 0.84
C LYS A 58 6.53 -8.54 -0.35
N ASP A 59 5.95 -7.91 -1.37
CA ASP A 59 5.82 -8.48 -2.70
C ASP A 59 7.17 -8.33 -3.42
N PRO A 60 7.87 -9.43 -3.76
CA PRO A 60 9.16 -9.36 -4.41
C PRO A 60 9.07 -9.07 -5.92
N PHE A 61 7.86 -9.08 -6.50
CA PHE A 61 7.67 -8.97 -7.95
C PHE A 61 7.36 -7.54 -8.41
N ASP A 62 6.77 -6.72 -7.53
CA ASP A 62 6.29 -5.39 -7.88
C ASP A 62 6.94 -4.27 -7.09
N GLY A 63 7.12 -3.14 -7.78
CA GLY A 63 7.73 -1.94 -7.24
C GLY A 63 7.44 -0.72 -8.09
N SER A 64 7.47 0.44 -7.44
CA SER A 64 7.30 1.75 -8.07
C SER A 64 8.53 2.59 -7.77
N ASN A 65 9.41 2.67 -8.76
CA ASN A 65 10.55 3.58 -8.76
C ASN A 65 10.10 4.95 -9.29
N ILE A 66 10.31 5.98 -8.51
CA ILE A 66 10.04 7.36 -8.91
C ILE A 66 11.39 8.02 -9.18
N PRO A 67 11.69 8.34 -10.45
CA PRO A 67 12.96 8.95 -10.82
C PRO A 67 13.23 10.20 -9.99
N PHE A 68 14.47 10.33 -9.49
CA PHE A 68 14.93 11.45 -8.65
C PHE A 68 14.26 11.57 -7.27
N HIS A 69 13.42 10.60 -6.88
CA HIS A 69 12.67 10.60 -5.61
C HIS A 69 12.73 9.22 -4.93
N ARG A 70 13.96 8.72 -4.71
CA ARG A 70 14.20 7.36 -4.18
C ARG A 70 13.65 7.16 -2.77
N ASP A 71 13.66 8.20 -1.95
CA ASP A 71 13.21 8.21 -0.56
C ASP A 71 11.70 8.00 -0.39
N ILE A 72 10.91 8.36 -1.41
CA ILE A 72 9.45 8.16 -1.44
C ILE A 72 9.01 7.05 -2.40
N SER A 73 9.95 6.37 -3.06
CA SER A 73 9.68 5.25 -3.97
C SER A 73 9.30 3.98 -3.20
N ALA A 74 8.21 3.32 -3.61
CA ALA A 74 7.81 2.02 -3.07
C ALA A 74 8.52 0.88 -3.82
N LEU A 75 9.82 0.67 -3.55
CA LEU A 75 10.67 -0.24 -4.33
C LEU A 75 10.26 -1.72 -4.26
N CYS A 76 9.62 -2.12 -3.17
CA CYS A 76 8.86 -3.35 -3.06
C CYS A 76 7.47 -2.99 -2.55
N TRP A 77 6.43 -3.40 -3.25
CA TRP A 77 5.07 -3.26 -2.75
C TRP A 77 4.87 -4.14 -1.50
N SER A 78 3.88 -3.80 -0.68
CA SER A 78 3.52 -4.56 0.51
C SER A 78 2.23 -5.35 0.27
N GLY A 79 2.15 -6.53 0.85
CA GLY A 79 0.88 -7.17 1.14
C GLY A 79 0.51 -6.95 2.60
N LEU A 80 -0.77 -6.75 2.87
CA LEU A 80 -1.32 -6.48 4.19
C LEU A 80 -2.47 -7.44 4.48
N TYR A 81 -2.48 -7.96 5.70
CA TYR A 81 -3.60 -8.72 6.24
C TYR A 81 -4.15 -8.00 7.47
N PHE A 82 -5.41 -7.58 7.38
CA PHE A 82 -6.16 -7.01 8.48
C PHE A 82 -7.20 -7.99 9.01
N ARG A 83 -7.38 -8.02 10.32
CA ARG A 83 -8.44 -8.76 11.01
C ARG A 83 -9.35 -7.79 11.77
N ARG A 84 -10.63 -8.11 11.90
CA ARG A 84 -11.54 -7.36 12.78
C ARG A 84 -11.01 -7.38 14.21
N LYS A 85 -11.00 -6.22 14.89
CA LYS A 85 -10.68 -6.14 16.32
C LYS A 85 -11.73 -6.92 17.09
N GLN A 86 -11.28 -7.80 17.98
CA GLN A 86 -12.16 -8.42 18.96
C GLN A 86 -12.53 -7.37 20.01
N GLN A 87 -13.83 -7.24 20.30
CA GLN A 87 -14.32 -6.36 21.37
C GLN A 87 -13.91 -6.86 22.74
#